data_AF-A0AA40EDR5-F1
#
_entry.id   AF-A0AA40EDR5-F1
#
_cell.length_a   1.000
_cell.length_b   1.000
_cell.length_c   1.000
_cell.angle_alpha   90.00
_cell.angle_beta   90.00
_cell.angle_gamma   90.00
#
_symmetry.space_group_name_H-M   'P 1'
#
loop_
_entity.id
_entity.type
_entity.pdbx_description
1 polymer ?
#
loop_
_entity_poly.entity_id
_entity_poly.type
_entity_poly.pdbx_seq_one_letter_code
_entity_poly.pdbx_strand_id
1 'polypeptide(L)'
;MIVVGSAIDDASLQLIRAAVRSDPDTSSLRSGIERRALLGEQSSSEVTAAMMHVEPLSLSMFDLPDDFPTAARFLAQKTTQPDDGSDSIPLLDWYLFERKDFDPNISPEDKQKLSSRMQRLVMLLRKPRSPAFMTPQAGGYIHDASSSCWWLVLHFPLELRLSLHYQLPSSTHLTPVSLLSLVRSKTAPKPRLEARIALASAICTTFSELYTSGWLHKGVRSDNILFRTSSLDPLLPSTTGGNQSPLPRQDSPSHMATLLQSFLVAGFDYSRQESEGATIDKAKTSGNVAVAMYRHPNYQGDAAQGYNVQHDMYSLGLVLVEIALWMLISSFLDAKPAAAAAAAAGICSSCRKKRGRRGSTSARAGGQADGSASSAVILSSDMKLFHEPHAVELRRRVLSRADSELGFRVGSKYYGAVKFCLEMDDGRLGAAGAAAEEDGLAIPFHPAMEFYNNVVVPLASASHGSL
;
A
#
# COMPACT_ATOMS: atom_id res chain seq x y z
N MET A 1 22.64 -7.17 -4.93
CA MET A 1 22.43 -8.52 -4.37
C MET A 1 21.16 -8.49 -3.56
N ILE A 2 20.26 -9.48 -3.72
CA ILE A 2 19.05 -9.60 -2.92
C ILE A 2 19.17 -10.90 -2.13
N VAL A 3 18.99 -10.82 -0.82
CA VAL A 3 19.03 -11.99 0.06
C VAL A 3 17.61 -12.37 0.40
N VAL A 4 17.19 -13.53 -0.10
CA VAL A 4 15.85 -14.03 0.08
C VAL A 4 15.94 -15.50 0.48
N GLY A 5 15.45 -15.81 1.69
CA GLY A 5 15.51 -17.15 2.27
C GLY A 5 16.28 -17.21 3.59
N SER A 6 16.35 -18.41 4.16
CA SER A 6 17.11 -18.70 5.38
C SER A 6 18.52 -19.18 5.02
N ALA A 7 19.54 -18.67 5.71
CA ALA A 7 20.89 -19.19 5.59
C ALA A 7 21.03 -20.41 6.49
N ILE A 8 21.11 -21.59 5.86
CA ILE A 8 21.09 -22.89 6.55
C ILE A 8 22.48 -23.49 6.78
N ASP A 9 23.51 -22.96 6.11
CA ASP A 9 24.89 -23.44 6.20
C ASP A 9 25.88 -22.32 6.58
N ASP A 10 27.02 -22.71 7.14
CA ASP A 10 28.05 -21.78 7.63
C ASP A 10 28.69 -20.94 6.52
N ALA A 11 28.80 -21.45 5.29
CA ALA A 11 29.38 -20.70 4.19
C ALA A 11 28.46 -19.55 3.77
N SER A 12 27.16 -19.82 3.64
CA SER A 12 26.12 -18.80 3.39
C SER A 12 26.08 -17.76 4.51
N LEU A 13 26.16 -18.19 5.78
CA LEU A 13 26.22 -17.26 6.92
C LEU A 13 27.48 -16.40 6.92
N GLN A 14 28.65 -16.96 6.59
CA GLN A 14 29.89 -16.20 6.46
C GLN A 14 29.81 -15.17 5.32
N LEU A 15 29.21 -15.53 4.18
CA LEU A 15 29.01 -14.63 3.06
C LEU A 15 28.10 -13.45 3.43
N ILE A 16 26.98 -13.73 4.11
CA ILE A 16 26.07 -12.69 4.64
C ILE A 16 26.81 -11.78 5.62
N ARG A 17 27.56 -12.34 6.58
CA ARG A 17 28.33 -11.57 7.57
C ARG A 17 29.39 -10.70 6.91
N ALA A 18 30.09 -11.22 5.89
CA ALA A 18 31.09 -10.46 5.15
C ALA A 18 30.44 -9.29 4.42
N ALA A 19 29.32 -9.52 3.74
CA ALA A 19 28.59 -8.48 3.02
C ALA A 19 28.04 -7.38 3.94
N VAL A 20 27.52 -7.74 5.12
CA VAL A 20 27.06 -6.76 6.12
C VAL A 20 28.21 -5.91 6.67
N ARG A 21 29.40 -6.51 6.88
CA ARG A 21 30.56 -5.79 7.40
C ARG A 21 31.16 -4.81 6.39
N SER A 22 31.07 -5.12 5.09
CA SER A 22 31.60 -4.25 4.03
C SER A 22 30.64 -3.12 3.66
N ASP A 23 29.34 -3.34 3.81
CA ASP A 23 28.32 -2.40 3.35
C ASP A 23 28.00 -1.29 4.38
N PRO A 24 27.74 -0.05 3.91
CA PRO A 24 27.27 1.02 4.79
C PRO A 24 25.91 0.69 5.39
N ASP A 25 25.60 1.25 6.56
CA ASP A 25 24.33 1.05 7.27
C ASP A 25 23.09 1.38 6.41
N THR A 26 23.23 2.30 5.45
CA THR A 26 22.18 2.72 4.51
C THR A 26 22.10 1.87 3.24
N SER A 27 22.93 0.82 3.09
CA SER A 27 22.81 -0.07 1.93
C SER A 27 21.52 -0.88 2.03
N SER A 28 20.82 -1.05 0.89
CA SER A 28 19.58 -1.84 0.82
C SER A 28 19.80 -3.29 1.30
N LEU A 29 20.97 -3.86 0.98
CA LEU A 29 21.35 -5.20 1.39
C LEU A 29 21.51 -5.31 2.92
N ARG A 30 22.32 -4.45 3.52
CA ARG A 30 22.56 -4.46 4.96
C ARG A 30 21.28 -4.15 5.73
N SER A 31 20.56 -3.11 5.34
CA SER A 31 19.26 -2.76 5.90
C SER A 31 18.27 -3.93 5.80
N GLY A 32 18.21 -4.63 4.67
CA GLY A 32 17.37 -5.80 4.48
C GLY A 32 17.71 -6.96 5.42
N ILE A 33 19.01 -7.26 5.57
CA ILE A 33 19.49 -8.31 6.48
C ILE A 33 19.21 -7.96 7.94
N GLU A 34 19.48 -6.72 8.36
CA GLU A 34 19.21 -6.27 9.74
C GLU A 34 17.72 -6.33 10.07
N ARG A 35 16.85 -5.94 9.14
CA ARG A 35 15.39 -6.06 9.31
C ARG A 35 14.94 -7.51 9.36
N ARG A 36 15.51 -8.38 8.52
CA ARG A 36 15.22 -9.83 8.53
C ARG A 36 15.70 -10.49 9.82
N ALA A 37 16.79 -10.02 10.43
CA ALA A 37 17.27 -10.52 11.72
C ALA A 37 16.28 -10.28 12.87
N LEU A 38 15.34 -9.33 12.74
CA LEU A 38 14.25 -9.13 13.71
C LEU A 38 13.29 -10.34 13.78
N LEU A 39 13.36 -11.28 12.83
CA LEU A 39 12.51 -12.48 12.79
C LEU A 39 12.92 -13.55 13.81
N GLY A 40 14.12 -13.48 14.38
CA GLY A 40 14.64 -14.52 15.27
C GLY A 40 14.17 -14.37 16.72
N GLU A 41 13.50 -15.39 17.26
CA GLU A 41 13.18 -15.52 18.70
C GLU A 41 14.45 -15.57 19.58
N GLN A 42 15.61 -15.85 18.99
CA GLN A 42 16.92 -15.92 19.66
C GLN A 42 17.83 -14.71 19.37
N SER A 43 17.26 -13.51 19.28
CA SER A 43 18.10 -12.32 19.41
C SER A 43 18.58 -12.25 20.86
N SER A 44 19.91 -12.31 21.05
CA SER A 44 20.54 -12.21 22.37
C SER A 44 19.95 -11.04 23.15
N SER A 45 19.49 -11.32 24.38
CA SER A 45 18.73 -10.41 25.24
C SER A 45 19.35 -9.01 25.41
N GLU A 46 20.66 -8.86 25.22
CA GLU A 46 21.38 -7.60 25.35
C GLU A 46 21.31 -6.73 24.08
N VAL A 47 21.34 -7.33 22.88
CA VAL A 47 21.26 -6.60 21.60
C VAL A 47 19.83 -6.10 21.38
N THR A 48 18.83 -6.90 21.75
CA THR A 48 17.42 -6.47 21.76
C THR A 48 17.17 -5.38 22.79
N ALA A 49 17.71 -5.47 24.01
CA ALA A 49 17.49 -4.45 25.04
C ALA A 49 18.05 -3.07 24.66
N ALA A 50 19.27 -3.01 24.11
CA ALA A 50 19.84 -1.75 23.61
C ALA A 50 19.08 -1.20 22.37
N MET A 51 18.56 -2.09 21.52
CA MET A 51 17.71 -1.72 20.38
C MET A 51 16.27 -1.32 20.78
N MET A 52 15.84 -1.70 21.99
CA MET A 52 14.51 -1.43 22.57
C MET A 52 14.46 -0.16 23.43
N HIS A 53 15.59 0.53 23.65
CA HIS A 53 15.60 1.82 24.34
C HIS A 53 14.97 2.91 23.45
N VAL A 54 13.64 2.89 23.40
CA VAL A 54 12.80 3.97 22.90
C VAL A 54 12.35 4.75 24.12
N GLU A 55 12.59 6.07 24.14
CA GLU A 55 12.05 6.90 25.21
C GLU A 55 10.53 6.70 25.31
N PRO A 56 10.00 6.46 26.52
CA PRO A 56 8.57 6.23 26.68
C PRO A 56 7.81 7.48 26.24
N LEU A 57 6.92 7.30 25.26
CA LEU A 57 6.07 8.38 24.76
C LEU A 57 4.77 8.43 25.56
N SER A 58 4.25 9.65 25.76
CA SER A 58 2.93 9.90 26.33
C SER A 58 2.16 10.85 25.41
N LEU A 59 0.84 10.71 25.38
CA LEU A 59 -0.06 11.60 24.64
C LEU A 59 0.10 13.07 25.09
N SER A 60 0.43 13.30 26.36
CA SER A 60 0.66 14.64 26.94
C SER A 60 1.90 15.36 26.43
N MET A 61 2.75 14.68 25.66
CA MET A 61 3.94 15.29 25.04
C MET A 61 3.62 15.98 23.71
N PHE A 62 2.37 15.92 23.26
CA PHE A 62 1.97 16.38 21.94
C PHE A 62 0.72 17.26 22.00
N ASP A 63 0.65 18.20 21.07
CA ASP A 63 -0.51 19.05 20.86
C ASP A 63 -1.52 18.29 19.99
N LEU A 64 -2.46 17.61 20.64
CA LEU A 64 -3.40 16.68 20.01
C LEU A 64 -4.66 17.39 19.46
N PRO A 65 -5.15 17.01 18.27
CA PRO A 65 -6.45 17.44 17.75
C PRO A 65 -7.65 17.08 18.64
N ASP A 66 -8.69 17.90 18.75
CA ASP A 66 -9.89 17.57 19.54
C ASP A 66 -10.58 16.24 19.14
N ASP A 67 -10.52 15.88 17.86
CA ASP A 67 -11.11 14.66 17.30
C ASP A 67 -10.19 13.42 17.36
N PHE A 68 -8.97 13.57 17.91
CA PHE A 68 -7.99 12.48 18.03
C PHE A 68 -8.55 11.18 18.63
N PRO A 69 -9.49 11.19 19.62
CA PRO A 69 -9.96 9.94 20.24
C PRO A 69 -10.73 9.03 19.29
N THR A 70 -11.15 9.51 18.11
CA THR A 70 -11.85 8.71 17.09
C THR A 70 -11.14 8.67 15.75
N ALA A 71 -10.12 9.52 15.57
CA ALA A 71 -9.35 9.58 14.34
C ALA A 71 -8.57 8.27 14.11
N ALA A 72 -8.59 7.76 12.87
CA ALA A 72 -7.72 6.66 12.48
C ALA A 72 -6.25 7.10 12.34
N ARG A 73 -6.05 8.38 11.99
CA ARG A 73 -4.75 9.00 11.75
C ARG A 73 -4.85 10.52 11.89
N PHE A 74 -3.83 11.16 12.46
CA PHE A 74 -3.73 12.62 12.54
C PHE A 74 -2.26 13.08 12.65
N LEU A 75 -2.02 14.37 12.41
CA LEU A 75 -0.73 15.01 12.67
C LEU A 75 -0.78 15.78 13.99
N ALA A 76 0.29 15.72 14.76
CA ALA A 76 0.47 16.50 15.99
C ALA A 76 1.92 16.97 16.12
N GLN A 77 2.12 18.09 16.80
CA GLN A 77 3.44 18.61 17.14
C GLN A 77 3.84 18.12 18.52
N LYS A 78 5.15 17.97 18.74
CA LYS A 78 5.67 17.75 20.09
C LYS A 78 5.61 19.09 20.84
N THR A 79 4.99 19.11 22.01
CA THR A 79 4.92 20.30 22.87
C THR A 79 6.34 20.67 23.30
N THR A 80 6.81 21.86 22.93
CA THR A 80 8.10 22.38 23.39
C THR A 80 7.92 23.09 24.73
N GLN A 81 8.77 22.80 25.72
CA GLN A 81 8.82 23.64 26.91
C GLN A 81 9.44 25.00 26.52
N PRO A 82 8.87 26.13 26.97
CA PRO A 82 9.44 27.44 26.74
C PRO A 82 10.62 27.68 27.70
N ASP A 83 11.85 27.41 27.28
CA ASP A 83 13.15 27.91 27.84
C ASP A 83 14.29 27.22 27.05
N ASP A 84 15.43 27.79 26.67
CA ASP A 84 16.15 29.03 26.96
C ASP A 84 16.08 30.03 25.79
N GLY A 85 16.32 31.32 26.05
CA GLY A 85 16.35 32.46 25.11
C GLY A 85 17.31 32.36 23.90
N SER A 86 17.18 31.30 23.10
CA SER A 86 17.74 31.17 21.78
C SER A 86 16.78 31.79 20.77
N ASP A 87 17.26 32.79 20.03
CA ASP A 87 16.53 33.43 18.93
C ASP A 87 16.31 32.48 17.71
N SER A 88 16.58 31.18 17.85
CA SER A 88 16.31 30.19 16.82
C SER A 88 14.84 29.78 16.86
N ILE A 89 14.09 30.14 15.82
CA ILE A 89 12.75 29.62 15.57
C ILE A 89 12.82 28.09 15.62
N PRO A 90 12.13 27.40 16.56
CA PRO A 90 12.18 25.95 16.62
C PRO A 90 11.63 25.40 15.29
N LEU A 91 12.43 24.55 14.63
CA LEU A 91 11.93 23.74 13.52
C LEU A 91 10.74 22.94 14.05
N LEU A 92 9.57 23.12 13.43
CA LEU A 92 8.35 22.45 13.85
C LEU A 92 8.47 20.95 13.51
N ASP A 93 8.74 20.12 14.51
CA ASP A 93 8.77 18.67 14.37
C ASP A 93 7.34 18.12 14.40
N TRP A 94 6.90 17.60 13.26
CA TRP A 94 5.58 17.00 13.09
C TRP A 94 5.63 15.49 13.22
N TYR A 95 4.61 14.93 13.86
CA TYR A 95 4.45 13.50 14.04
C TYR A 95 3.10 13.05 13.50
N LEU A 96 3.13 11.97 12.73
CA LEU A 96 1.97 11.24 12.27
C LEU A 96 1.62 10.15 13.28
N PHE A 97 0.40 10.21 13.78
CA PHE A 97 -0.18 9.21 14.66
C PHE A 97 -1.02 8.25 13.84
N GLU A 98 -0.80 6.95 13.99
CA GLU A 98 -1.68 5.93 13.43
C GLU A 98 -2.29 5.06 14.52
N ARG A 99 -3.61 4.94 14.49
CA ARG A 99 -4.35 4.11 15.42
C ARG A 99 -4.21 2.63 15.10
N LYS A 100 -4.04 1.80 16.13
CA LYS A 100 -3.97 0.34 16.07
C LYS A 100 -4.92 -0.23 17.11
N ASP A 101 -6.17 -0.45 16.71
CA ASP A 101 -7.21 -0.97 17.59
C ASP A 101 -6.98 -2.45 17.95
N PHE A 102 -7.30 -2.79 19.19
CA PHE A 102 -7.41 -4.17 19.66
C PHE A 102 -8.78 -4.42 20.30
N ASP A 103 -9.13 -5.70 20.45
CA ASP A 103 -10.39 -6.06 21.12
C ASP A 103 -10.31 -5.69 22.61
N PRO A 104 -11.27 -4.92 23.18
CA PRO A 104 -11.30 -4.65 24.61
C PRO A 104 -11.32 -5.92 25.47
N ASN A 105 -11.85 -7.04 24.94
CA ASN A 105 -11.93 -8.34 25.58
C ASN A 105 -10.84 -9.31 25.11
N ILE A 106 -9.75 -8.80 24.53
CA ILE A 106 -8.63 -9.61 24.05
C ILE A 106 -8.03 -10.46 25.18
N SER A 107 -7.63 -11.70 24.86
CA SER A 107 -6.92 -12.55 25.82
C SER A 107 -5.56 -11.94 26.21
N PRO A 108 -5.05 -12.18 27.43
CA PRO A 108 -3.73 -11.70 27.82
C PRO A 108 -2.62 -12.18 26.88
N GLU A 109 -2.74 -13.42 26.38
CA GLU A 109 -1.79 -14.02 25.44
C GLU A 109 -1.80 -13.31 24.08
N ASP A 110 -2.97 -13.05 23.50
CA ASP A 110 -3.07 -12.34 22.22
C ASP A 110 -2.70 -10.87 22.35
N LYS A 111 -3.01 -10.24 23.49
CA LYS A 111 -2.53 -8.88 23.80
C LYS A 111 -1.01 -8.81 23.86
N GLN A 112 -0.37 -9.81 24.46
CA GLN A 112 1.09 -9.92 24.48
C GLN A 112 1.64 -10.11 23.07
N LYS A 113 1.04 -10.97 22.23
CA LYS A 113 1.43 -11.14 20.83
C LYS A 113 1.33 -9.83 20.05
N LEU A 114 0.22 -9.09 20.17
CA LEU A 114 0.05 -7.78 19.52
C LEU A 114 1.04 -6.75 20.03
N SER A 115 1.34 -6.74 21.33
CA SER A 115 2.34 -5.85 21.92
C SER A 115 3.74 -6.13 21.35
N SER A 116 4.13 -7.40 21.24
CA SER A 116 5.39 -7.82 20.62
C SER A 116 5.45 -7.44 19.13
N ARG A 117 4.33 -7.52 18.40
CA ARG A 117 4.22 -7.05 17.01
C ARG A 117 4.45 -5.54 16.90
N MET A 118 3.82 -4.75 17.78
CA MET A 118 4.01 -3.30 17.82
C MET A 118 5.47 -2.93 18.07
N GLN A 119 6.15 -3.61 19.00
CA GLN A 119 7.57 -3.39 19.27
C GLN A 119 8.44 -3.68 18.05
N ARG A 120 8.25 -4.85 17.42
CA ARG A 120 9.02 -5.21 16.22
C ARG A 120 8.74 -4.27 15.05
N LEU A 121 7.51 -3.78 14.89
CA LEU A 121 7.15 -2.80 13.86
C LEU A 121 7.89 -1.48 14.08
N VAL A 122 7.94 -0.99 15.31
CA VAL A 122 8.73 0.21 15.64
C VAL A 122 10.21 -0.01 15.34
N MET A 123 10.77 -1.17 15.69
CA MET A 123 12.17 -1.50 15.38
C MET A 123 12.44 -1.51 13.87
N LEU A 124 11.56 -2.14 13.09
CA LEU A 124 11.63 -2.18 11.62
C LEU A 124 11.68 -0.76 11.05
N LEU A 125 10.79 0.12 11.53
CA LEU A 125 10.59 1.47 11.03
C LEU A 125 11.51 2.52 11.66
N ARG A 126 12.35 2.18 12.64
CA ARG A 126 13.28 3.12 13.28
C ARG A 126 14.70 3.03 12.74
N LYS A 127 15.11 1.85 12.26
CA LYS A 127 16.47 1.56 11.78
C LYS A 127 16.94 2.50 10.66
N PRO A 128 18.27 2.72 10.54
CA PRO A 128 18.86 3.27 9.32
C PRO A 128 18.35 2.49 8.11
N ARG A 129 18.04 3.22 7.04
CA ARG A 129 17.39 2.66 5.87
C ARG A 129 18.06 3.18 4.61
N SER A 130 17.93 2.42 3.54
CA SER A 130 18.27 2.95 2.23
C SER A 130 17.37 4.14 1.89
N PRO A 131 17.86 5.10 1.09
CA PRO A 131 17.02 6.19 0.57
C PRO A 131 15.81 5.71 -0.24
N ALA A 132 15.78 4.44 -0.67
CA ALA A 132 14.67 3.87 -1.43
C ALA A 132 13.54 3.33 -0.53
N PHE A 133 13.78 3.16 0.78
CA PHE A 133 12.76 2.74 1.74
C PHE A 133 11.97 3.94 2.27
N MET A 134 11.06 4.44 1.43
CA MET A 134 10.29 5.67 1.66
C MET A 134 9.12 5.41 2.60
N THR A 135 9.40 5.22 3.88
CA THR A 135 8.42 5.10 4.97
C THR A 135 8.71 6.15 6.04
N PRO A 136 7.73 6.64 6.81
CA PRO A 136 8.00 7.49 7.96
C PRO A 136 8.90 6.78 8.99
N GLN A 137 9.71 7.54 9.73
CA GLN A 137 10.54 6.96 10.79
C GLN A 137 9.75 6.79 12.07
N ALA A 138 9.74 5.60 12.68
CA ALA A 138 9.06 5.40 13.95
C ALA A 138 9.80 6.08 15.10
N GLY A 139 9.10 6.98 15.78
CA GLY A 139 9.53 7.56 17.05
C GLY A 139 9.27 6.60 18.20
N GLY A 140 8.15 5.87 18.16
CA GLY A 140 7.74 4.90 19.18
C GLY A 140 6.28 4.51 19.04
N TYR A 141 5.69 4.03 20.12
CA TYR A 141 4.24 3.82 20.21
C TYR A 141 3.73 4.14 21.62
N ILE A 142 2.45 4.47 21.73
CA ILE A 142 1.76 4.78 22.99
C ILE A 142 0.63 3.78 23.16
N HIS A 143 0.49 3.19 24.36
CA HIS A 143 -0.65 2.35 24.69
C HIS A 143 -1.75 3.19 25.33
N ASP A 144 -2.87 3.36 24.62
CA ASP A 144 -4.06 4.05 25.09
C ASP A 144 -5.09 3.01 25.54
N ALA A 145 -5.01 2.63 26.81
CA ALA A 145 -5.89 1.63 27.41
C ALA A 145 -7.36 2.07 27.43
N SER A 146 -7.63 3.37 27.60
CA SER A 146 -8.99 3.93 27.59
C SER A 146 -9.68 3.73 26.24
N SER A 147 -8.94 3.89 25.15
CA SER A 147 -9.46 3.76 23.79
C SER A 147 -9.30 2.35 23.21
N SER A 148 -8.75 1.39 23.98
CA SER A 148 -8.40 0.04 23.52
C SER A 148 -7.58 0.04 22.23
N CYS A 149 -6.59 0.92 22.14
CA CYS A 149 -5.72 1.01 20.98
C CYS A 149 -4.26 1.30 21.35
N TRP A 150 -3.36 1.08 20.39
CA TRP A 150 -2.03 1.69 20.39
C TRP A 150 -1.98 2.82 19.36
N TRP A 151 -1.24 3.87 19.67
CA TRP A 151 -0.86 4.91 18.73
C TRP A 151 0.56 4.63 18.26
N LEU A 152 0.74 4.31 16.98
CA LEU A 152 2.05 4.28 16.35
C LEU A 152 2.46 5.73 16.04
N VAL A 153 3.60 6.17 16.58
CA VAL A 153 4.07 7.56 16.46
C VAL A 153 5.22 7.60 15.46
N LEU A 154 5.00 8.28 14.34
CA LEU A 154 5.91 8.34 13.21
C LEU A 154 6.36 9.78 12.98
N HIS A 155 7.65 10.03 12.86
CA HIS A 155 8.16 11.34 12.43
C HIS A 155 7.69 11.63 10.99
N PHE A 156 7.08 12.79 10.80
CA PHE A 156 6.51 13.22 9.52
C PHE A 156 7.15 14.54 9.08
N PRO A 157 8.15 14.51 8.19
CA PRO A 157 8.86 15.71 7.76
C PRO A 157 8.00 16.54 6.82
N LEU A 158 7.11 17.36 7.40
CA LEU A 158 6.13 18.15 6.68
C LEU A 158 6.81 19.33 5.95
N GLU A 159 6.69 19.38 4.63
CA GLU A 159 7.23 20.45 3.78
C GLU A 159 6.15 21.52 3.55
N LEU A 160 5.81 22.28 4.61
CA LEU A 160 4.90 23.42 4.49
C LEU A 160 5.59 24.57 3.73
N ARG A 161 5.12 24.87 2.51
CA ARG A 161 5.50 26.09 1.79
C ARG A 161 4.56 27.24 2.14
N LEU A 162 4.46 27.54 3.43
CA LEU A 162 3.74 28.72 3.89
C LEU A 162 4.61 29.95 3.60
N SER A 163 4.02 31.00 3.03
CA SER A 163 4.68 32.30 2.93
C SER A 163 5.16 32.72 4.32
N LEU A 164 6.40 33.23 4.43
CA LEU A 164 7.09 33.66 5.67
C LEU A 164 6.28 34.52 6.66
N HIS A 165 5.08 34.98 6.29
CA HIS A 165 4.20 35.82 7.09
C HIS A 165 2.90 35.12 7.54
N TYR A 166 2.68 33.84 7.23
CA TYR A 166 1.48 33.12 7.63
C TYR A 166 1.71 32.34 8.93
N GLN A 167 1.30 32.94 10.04
CA GLN A 167 1.17 32.21 11.30
C GLN A 167 -0.02 31.25 11.17
N LEU A 168 0.24 29.95 11.31
CA LEU A 168 -0.85 28.98 11.40
C LEU A 168 -1.67 29.31 12.66
N PRO A 169 -3.00 29.44 12.57
CA PRO A 169 -3.83 29.53 13.76
C PRO A 169 -3.52 28.36 14.71
N SER A 170 -3.41 28.62 16.01
CA SER A 170 -3.01 27.64 17.03
C SER A 170 -3.90 26.38 17.09
N SER A 171 -5.08 26.41 16.46
CA SER A 171 -6.06 25.33 16.39
C SER A 171 -6.18 24.70 14.98
N THR A 172 -5.18 24.87 14.11
CA THR A 172 -5.32 24.40 12.72
C THR A 172 -4.97 22.93 12.60
N HIS A 173 -5.99 22.10 12.35
CA HIS A 173 -5.82 20.66 12.14
C HIS A 173 -5.21 20.39 10.77
N LEU A 174 -3.99 19.86 10.77
CA LEU A 174 -3.32 19.41 9.56
C LEU A 174 -3.62 17.94 9.30
N THR A 175 -4.03 17.64 8.08
CA THR A 175 -4.12 16.26 7.59
C THR A 175 -3.07 16.05 6.50
N PRO A 176 -2.35 14.91 6.50
CA PRO A 176 -1.42 14.60 5.43
C PRO A 176 -2.19 14.35 4.14
N VAL A 177 -1.62 14.76 3.01
CA VAL A 177 -2.25 14.56 1.71
C VAL A 177 -1.89 13.16 1.20
N SER A 178 -2.90 12.36 0.89
CA SER A 178 -2.74 11.01 0.35
C SER A 178 -2.90 10.97 -1.17
N LEU A 179 -2.38 9.94 -1.83
CA LEU A 179 -2.62 9.66 -3.25
C LEU A 179 -4.13 9.57 -3.54
N LEU A 180 -4.91 8.99 -2.62
CA LEU A 180 -6.37 8.97 -2.70
C LEU A 180 -6.95 10.39 -2.84
N SER A 181 -6.55 11.30 -1.94
CA SER A 181 -7.03 12.69 -1.96
C SER A 181 -6.57 13.46 -3.21
N LEU A 182 -5.33 13.20 -3.65
CA LEU A 182 -4.73 13.85 -4.82
C LEU A 182 -5.43 13.41 -6.13
N VAL A 183 -5.70 12.12 -6.30
CA VAL A 183 -6.40 11.57 -7.49
C VAL A 183 -7.89 11.95 -7.47
N ARG A 184 -8.50 12.06 -6.29
CA ARG A 184 -9.91 12.48 -6.16
C ARG A 184 -10.14 13.94 -6.53
N SER A 185 -9.12 14.79 -6.36
CA SER A 185 -9.24 16.22 -6.60
C SER A 185 -9.57 16.51 -8.07
N LYS A 186 -10.71 17.18 -8.30
CA LYS A 186 -11.15 17.59 -9.64
C LYS A 186 -10.34 18.77 -10.19
N THR A 187 -9.70 19.52 -9.30
CA THR A 187 -8.92 20.71 -9.62
C THR A 187 -7.44 20.38 -9.81
N ALA A 188 -7.00 19.19 -9.39
CA ALA A 188 -5.62 18.74 -9.57
C ALA A 188 -5.34 18.33 -11.02
N PRO A 189 -4.32 18.91 -11.67
CA PRO A 189 -3.92 18.44 -12.98
C PRO A 189 -3.37 17.01 -12.86
N LYS A 190 -3.77 16.14 -13.78
CA LYS A 190 -3.17 14.82 -13.93
C LYS A 190 -1.66 14.97 -14.19
N PRO A 191 -0.78 14.37 -13.36
CA PRO A 191 0.67 14.46 -13.57
C PRO A 191 1.09 13.81 -14.88
N ARG A 192 2.24 14.27 -15.39
CA ARG A 192 2.86 13.69 -16.59
C ARG A 192 3.13 12.19 -16.42
N LEU A 193 3.19 11.49 -17.55
CA LEU A 193 3.37 10.04 -17.55
C LEU A 193 4.65 9.62 -16.82
N GLU A 194 5.75 10.32 -17.09
CA GLU A 194 7.07 10.04 -16.53
C GLU A 194 7.07 10.17 -15.00
N ALA A 195 6.41 11.21 -14.48
CA ALA A 195 6.27 11.41 -13.04
C ALA A 195 5.43 10.30 -12.37
N ARG A 196 4.40 9.79 -13.06
CA ARG A 196 3.57 8.68 -12.56
C ARG A 196 4.32 7.35 -12.59
N ILE A 197 5.10 7.08 -13.65
CA ILE A 197 5.96 5.89 -13.73
C ILE A 197 7.06 5.95 -12.66
N ALA A 198 7.68 7.11 -12.45
CA ALA A 198 8.68 7.30 -11.41
C ALA A 198 8.10 7.06 -9.99
N LEU A 199 6.90 7.61 -9.71
CA LEU A 199 6.19 7.35 -8.45
C LEU A 199 5.93 5.85 -8.24
N ALA A 200 5.36 5.17 -9.24
CA ALA A 200 5.08 3.74 -9.18
C ALA A 200 6.36 2.92 -8.96
N SER A 201 7.42 3.22 -9.70
CA SER A 201 8.72 2.57 -9.55
C SER A 201 9.25 2.73 -8.12
N ALA A 202 9.21 3.93 -7.56
CA ALA A 202 9.73 4.20 -6.22
C ALA A 202 8.89 3.51 -5.13
N ILE A 203 7.56 3.52 -5.24
CA ILE A 203 6.66 2.78 -4.33
C ILE A 203 6.97 1.28 -4.37
N CYS A 204 7.10 0.69 -5.56
CA CYS A 204 7.42 -0.73 -5.70
C CYS A 204 8.80 -1.07 -5.11
N THR A 205 9.80 -0.20 -5.25
CA THR A 205 11.09 -0.38 -4.60
C THR A 205 10.97 -0.38 -3.07
N THR A 206 10.19 0.54 -2.49
CA THR A 206 9.92 0.56 -1.04
C THR A 206 9.26 -0.75 -0.57
N PHE A 207 8.26 -1.27 -1.30
CA PHE A 207 7.63 -2.55 -0.96
C PHE A 207 8.55 -3.75 -1.16
N SER A 208 9.43 -3.72 -2.17
CA SER A 208 10.44 -4.77 -2.35
C SER A 208 11.39 -4.87 -1.15
N GLU A 209 11.82 -3.73 -0.61
CA GLU A 209 12.62 -3.72 0.62
C GLU A 209 11.87 -4.25 1.84
N LEU A 210 10.56 -4.01 1.91
CA LEU A 210 9.70 -4.56 2.95
C LEU A 210 9.56 -6.08 2.82
N TYR A 211 9.22 -6.58 1.63
CA TYR A 211 8.99 -8.01 1.40
C TYR A 211 10.25 -8.85 1.56
N THR A 212 11.41 -8.33 1.15
CA THR A 212 12.71 -9.02 1.34
C THR A 212 13.08 -9.15 2.83
N SER A 213 12.54 -8.28 3.69
CA SER A 213 12.67 -8.39 5.14
C SER A 213 11.71 -9.38 5.81
N GLY A 214 10.86 -10.08 5.04
CA GLY A 214 9.88 -11.04 5.57
C GLY A 214 8.73 -10.36 6.32
N TRP A 215 8.34 -9.16 5.88
CA TRP A 215 7.35 -8.33 6.55
C TRP A 215 6.09 -8.10 5.70
N LEU A 216 4.93 -8.14 6.34
CA LEU A 216 3.61 -7.94 5.73
C LEU A 216 3.07 -6.55 6.09
N HIS A 217 2.70 -5.76 5.09
CA HIS A 217 2.19 -4.40 5.28
C HIS A 217 0.74 -4.39 5.78
N LYS A 218 -0.13 -5.21 5.19
CA LYS A 218 -1.55 -5.39 5.55
C LYS A 218 -2.48 -4.19 5.38
N GLY A 219 -1.95 -3.06 4.89
CA GLY A 219 -2.72 -1.84 4.64
C GLY A 219 -2.38 -1.19 3.30
N VAL A 220 -2.01 -1.93 2.25
CA VAL A 220 -1.63 -1.29 0.98
C VAL A 220 -2.88 -0.68 0.30
N ARG A 221 -2.92 0.64 0.14
CA ARG A 221 -4.00 1.40 -0.53
C ARG A 221 -3.55 2.82 -0.86
N SER A 222 -4.23 3.51 -1.77
CA SER A 222 -3.89 4.91 -2.12
C SER A 222 -4.01 5.90 -0.96
N ASP A 223 -4.82 5.60 0.05
CA ASP A 223 -4.91 6.46 1.25
C ASP A 223 -3.66 6.37 2.16
N ASN A 224 -2.86 5.32 1.95
CA ASN A 224 -1.65 5.02 2.72
C ASN A 224 -0.36 5.39 1.97
N ILE A 225 -0.48 6.00 0.79
CA ILE A 225 0.62 6.68 0.10
C ILE A 225 0.47 8.16 0.41
N LEU A 226 1.22 8.65 1.39
CA LEU A 226 1.18 10.03 1.85
C LEU A 226 2.23 10.86 1.14
N PHE A 227 2.03 12.17 1.02
CA PHE A 227 3.05 13.11 0.56
C PHE A 227 3.42 14.04 1.71
N ARG A 228 4.66 14.54 1.74
CA ARG A 228 5.20 15.43 2.78
C ARG A 228 4.61 16.85 2.71
N THR A 229 3.29 16.96 2.58
CA THR A 229 2.53 18.20 2.52
C THR A 229 1.21 18.01 3.28
N SER A 230 0.49 19.10 3.49
CA SER A 230 -0.80 19.11 4.18
C SER A 230 -1.87 19.81 3.36
N SER A 231 -3.13 19.60 3.73
CA SER A 231 -4.33 20.19 3.13
C SER A 231 -4.32 21.73 3.02
N LEU A 232 -3.46 22.41 3.78
CA LEU A 232 -3.30 23.86 3.75
C LEU A 232 -2.21 24.38 2.82
N ASP A 233 -1.46 23.50 2.14
CA ASP A 233 -0.46 23.95 1.19
C ASP A 233 -1.15 24.75 0.07
N PRO A 234 -0.85 26.05 -0.08
CA PRO A 234 -1.56 26.94 -1.01
C PRO A 234 -1.32 26.57 -2.47
N LEU A 235 -0.30 25.76 -2.75
CA LEU A 235 0.00 25.25 -4.09
C LEU A 235 -0.78 23.96 -4.39
N LEU A 236 -1.45 23.36 -3.40
CA LEU A 236 -2.32 22.25 -3.65
C LEU A 236 -3.66 22.69 -4.25
N PRO A 237 -4.24 21.87 -5.14
CA PRO A 237 -5.57 22.10 -5.65
C PRO A 237 -6.59 21.99 -4.52
N SER A 238 -7.25 23.10 -4.19
CA SER A 238 -8.26 23.18 -3.12
C SER A 238 -9.29 22.07 -3.25
N THR A 239 -9.43 21.28 -2.19
CA THR A 239 -10.45 20.22 -2.08
C THR A 239 -11.82 20.78 -1.67
N THR A 240 -11.84 21.98 -1.07
CA THR A 240 -13.04 22.73 -0.70
C THR A 240 -13.36 23.77 -1.77
N GLY A 241 -14.61 23.75 -2.28
CA GLY A 241 -15.14 24.70 -3.27
C GLY A 241 -15.34 26.12 -2.74
N GLY A 242 -14.46 26.61 -1.87
CA GLY A 242 -14.52 27.97 -1.34
C GLY A 242 -14.10 29.00 -2.40
N ASN A 243 -14.91 30.04 -2.55
CA ASN A 243 -14.71 31.21 -3.43
C ASN A 243 -13.51 32.08 -3.01
N GLN A 244 -12.31 31.51 -2.84
CA GLN A 244 -11.09 32.31 -2.73
C GLN A 244 -10.54 32.55 -4.13
N SER A 245 -10.34 33.81 -4.49
CA SER A 245 -9.76 34.19 -5.78
C SER A 245 -8.42 33.46 -5.94
N PRO A 246 -8.21 32.71 -7.03
CA PRO A 246 -6.93 32.05 -7.23
C PRO A 246 -5.88 33.14 -7.38
N LEU A 247 -4.92 33.20 -6.43
CA LEU A 247 -3.63 33.82 -6.70
C LEU A 247 -3.11 33.23 -8.03
N PRO A 248 -2.45 34.03 -8.89
CA PRO A 248 -1.97 33.55 -10.17
C PRO A 248 -1.06 32.36 -9.95
N ARG A 249 -1.59 31.16 -10.24
CA ARG A 249 -0.88 29.90 -10.10
C ARG A 249 0.25 29.91 -11.12
N GLN A 250 1.47 30.07 -10.66
CA GLN A 250 2.61 29.57 -11.42
C GLN A 250 2.59 28.05 -11.26
N ASP A 251 1.67 27.40 -11.98
CA ASP A 251 1.60 25.95 -12.17
C ASP A 251 2.85 25.53 -12.95
N SER A 252 4.02 25.59 -12.32
CA SER A 252 5.22 25.05 -12.91
C SER A 252 5.09 23.53 -12.84
N PRO A 253 5.14 22.82 -13.98
CA PRO A 253 5.01 21.36 -14.00
C PRO A 253 6.07 20.62 -13.17
N SER A 254 7.12 21.31 -12.72
CA SER A 254 8.11 20.80 -11.77
C SER A 254 7.53 20.57 -10.36
N HIS A 255 6.54 21.36 -9.93
CA HIS A 255 6.01 21.30 -8.57
C HIS A 255 5.32 19.96 -8.29
N MET A 256 4.46 19.51 -9.21
CA MET A 256 3.79 18.20 -9.09
C MET A 256 4.81 17.05 -9.06
N ALA A 257 5.87 17.11 -9.89
CA ALA A 257 6.91 16.09 -9.89
C ALA A 257 7.66 16.03 -8.54
N THR A 258 8.01 17.19 -7.96
CA THR A 258 8.63 17.28 -6.62
C THR A 258 7.70 16.74 -5.54
N LEU A 259 6.40 17.09 -5.60
CA LEU A 259 5.41 16.56 -4.66
C LEU A 259 5.35 15.04 -4.72
N LEU A 260 5.28 14.44 -5.91
CA LEU A 260 5.23 12.99 -6.05
C LEU A 260 6.50 12.30 -5.56
N GLN A 261 7.67 12.93 -5.69
CA GLN A 261 8.93 12.42 -5.13
C GLN A 261 8.97 12.48 -3.60
N SER A 262 8.10 13.28 -2.97
CA SER A 262 8.01 13.42 -1.52
C SER A 262 7.17 12.33 -0.83
N PHE A 263 6.76 11.28 -1.55
CA PHE A 263 5.86 10.27 -1.00
C PHE A 263 6.47 9.51 0.19
N LEU A 264 5.59 8.99 1.05
CA LEU A 264 5.90 8.10 2.17
C LEU A 264 4.81 7.03 2.24
N VAL A 265 5.21 5.75 2.33
CA VAL A 265 4.33 4.61 2.59
C VAL A 265 4.07 4.54 4.09
N ALA A 266 2.81 4.72 4.47
CA ALA A 266 2.31 4.66 5.83
C ALA A 266 1.19 3.60 5.94
N GLY A 267 0.48 3.56 7.06
CA GLY A 267 -0.71 2.73 7.23
C GLY A 267 -0.39 1.26 7.40
N PHE A 268 0.57 0.99 8.29
CA PHE A 268 0.98 -0.34 8.70
C PHE A 268 -0.08 -0.98 9.60
N ASP A 269 -1.30 -1.19 9.09
CA ASP A 269 -2.53 -1.49 9.85
C ASP A 269 -2.35 -2.62 10.89
N TYR A 270 -2.43 -3.88 10.47
CA TYR A 270 -2.13 -5.05 11.33
C TYR A 270 -0.78 -5.66 10.97
N SER A 271 0.15 -4.79 10.57
CA SER A 271 1.44 -5.16 10.02
C SER A 271 2.21 -6.07 10.97
N ARG A 272 2.82 -7.11 10.42
CA ARG A 272 3.49 -8.16 11.19
C ARG A 272 4.55 -8.85 10.35
N GLN A 273 5.39 -9.62 11.01
CA GLN A 273 6.29 -10.53 10.31
C GLN A 273 5.51 -11.68 9.68
N GLU A 274 6.02 -12.19 8.55
CA GLU A 274 5.40 -13.27 7.80
C GLU A 274 5.29 -14.56 8.63
N SER A 275 6.34 -14.88 9.40
CA SER A 275 6.42 -16.05 10.29
C SER A 275 5.34 -16.07 11.38
N GLU A 276 4.74 -14.93 11.70
CA GLU A 276 3.72 -14.80 12.73
C GLU A 276 2.33 -15.23 12.22
N GLY A 277 2.11 -16.53 12.03
CA GLY A 277 0.88 -17.08 11.42
C GLY A 277 -0.44 -16.80 12.17
N ALA A 278 -0.39 -16.43 13.45
CA ALA A 278 -1.58 -16.15 14.24
C ALA A 278 -2.37 -14.94 13.70
N THR A 279 -3.57 -15.21 13.18
CA THR A 279 -4.49 -14.17 12.67
C THR A 279 -5.33 -13.62 13.82
N ILE A 280 -4.85 -12.53 14.42
CA ILE A 280 -5.48 -11.83 15.57
C ILE A 280 -6.27 -10.60 15.09
N ASP A 281 -6.13 -10.21 13.83
CA ASP A 281 -6.74 -9.00 13.29
C ASP A 281 -8.19 -9.18 12.83
N LYS A 282 -8.95 -8.07 12.90
CA LYS A 282 -10.34 -7.98 12.42
C LYS A 282 -10.43 -7.49 10.98
N ALA A 283 -9.31 -7.39 10.25
CA ALA A 283 -9.31 -6.79 8.92
C ALA A 283 -10.19 -7.60 7.95
N LYS A 284 -10.18 -8.94 8.05
CA LYS A 284 -11.00 -9.82 7.21
C LYS A 284 -12.52 -9.58 7.31
N THR A 285 -13.01 -9.07 8.45
CA THR A 285 -14.44 -8.84 8.72
C THR A 285 -14.82 -7.36 8.81
N SER A 286 -13.88 -6.45 8.54
CA SER A 286 -14.15 -5.01 8.56
C SER A 286 -15.15 -4.63 7.46
N GLY A 287 -16.28 -4.04 7.86
CA GLY A 287 -17.33 -3.54 6.96
C GLY A 287 -16.99 -2.25 6.23
N ASN A 288 -15.78 -1.71 6.38
CA ASN A 288 -15.37 -0.52 5.65
C ASN A 288 -15.04 -0.88 4.20
N VAL A 289 -16.01 -0.67 3.31
CA VAL A 289 -15.87 -0.95 1.87
C VAL A 289 -14.69 -0.21 1.24
N ALA A 290 -14.41 1.03 1.65
CA ALA A 290 -13.29 1.81 1.14
C ALA A 290 -11.93 1.10 1.35
N VAL A 291 -11.80 0.35 2.43
CA VAL A 291 -10.60 -0.46 2.74
C VAL A 291 -10.72 -1.85 2.12
N ALA A 292 -11.90 -2.47 2.17
CA ALA A 292 -12.12 -3.84 1.72
C ALA A 292 -11.89 -4.02 0.21
N MET A 293 -12.15 -3.00 -0.62
CA MET A 293 -11.92 -3.05 -2.07
C MET A 293 -10.47 -3.33 -2.47
N TYR A 294 -9.49 -2.99 -1.61
CA TYR A 294 -8.09 -3.25 -1.92
C TYR A 294 -7.65 -4.68 -1.54
N ARG A 295 -8.41 -5.38 -0.70
CA ARG A 295 -8.01 -6.69 -0.18
C ARG A 295 -8.16 -7.77 -1.25
N HIS A 296 -7.22 -8.71 -1.26
CA HIS A 296 -7.26 -9.88 -2.12
C HIS A 296 -8.56 -10.68 -1.94
N PRO A 297 -9.15 -11.26 -3.01
CA PRO A 297 -10.37 -12.06 -2.90
C PRO A 297 -10.30 -13.19 -1.86
N ASN A 298 -9.16 -13.90 -1.77
CA ASN A 298 -8.96 -14.98 -0.79
C ASN A 298 -8.80 -14.50 0.66
N TYR A 299 -8.83 -13.18 0.89
CA TYR A 299 -8.74 -12.55 2.21
C TYR A 299 -9.97 -11.67 2.51
N GLN A 300 -11.16 -12.18 2.19
CA GLN A 300 -12.43 -11.52 2.46
C GLN A 300 -13.33 -12.39 3.35
N GLY A 301 -13.88 -11.81 4.41
CA GLY A 301 -14.88 -12.45 5.25
C GLY A 301 -14.36 -13.63 6.07
N ASP A 302 -15.28 -14.48 6.53
CA ASP A 302 -14.98 -15.60 7.43
C ASP A 302 -14.21 -16.74 6.76
N ALA A 303 -14.37 -16.88 5.44
CA ALA A 303 -13.64 -17.83 4.61
C ALA A 303 -12.20 -17.38 4.26
N ALA A 304 -11.78 -16.22 4.78
CA ALA A 304 -10.44 -15.70 4.53
C ALA A 304 -9.36 -16.70 4.98
N GLN A 305 -8.44 -16.99 4.06
CA GLN A 305 -7.23 -17.75 4.35
C GLN A 305 -6.27 -16.93 5.23
N GLY A 306 -5.19 -17.57 5.70
CA GLY A 306 -4.11 -16.84 6.37
C GLY A 306 -3.55 -15.72 5.48
N TYR A 307 -3.22 -14.56 6.07
CA TYR A 307 -2.63 -13.47 5.30
C TYR A 307 -1.19 -13.80 4.88
N ASN A 308 -0.89 -13.62 3.60
CA ASN A 308 0.44 -13.79 3.02
C ASN A 308 0.87 -12.53 2.24
N VAL A 309 2.11 -12.49 1.78
CA VAL A 309 2.66 -11.33 1.07
C VAL A 309 2.01 -11.09 -0.31
N GLN A 310 1.45 -12.12 -0.94
CA GLN A 310 0.79 -11.99 -2.24
C GLN A 310 -0.47 -11.11 -2.13
N HIS A 311 -1.13 -11.11 -0.97
CA HIS A 311 -2.25 -10.21 -0.70
C HIS A 311 -1.81 -8.73 -0.69
N ASP A 312 -0.62 -8.41 -0.18
CA ASP A 312 -0.06 -7.06 -0.28
C ASP A 312 0.31 -6.73 -1.74
N MET A 313 0.87 -7.67 -2.49
CA MET A 313 1.20 -7.50 -3.91
C MET A 313 -0.04 -7.23 -4.76
N TYR A 314 -1.13 -7.97 -4.54
CA TYR A 314 -2.43 -7.70 -5.18
C TYR A 314 -2.93 -6.28 -4.91
N SER A 315 -2.94 -5.90 -3.62
CA SER A 315 -3.36 -4.58 -3.18
C SER A 315 -2.50 -3.48 -3.81
N LEU A 316 -1.18 -3.72 -3.95
CA LEU A 316 -0.26 -2.83 -4.67
C LEU A 316 -0.58 -2.77 -6.17
N GLY A 317 -0.93 -3.90 -6.81
CA GLY A 317 -1.38 -3.94 -8.20
C GLY A 317 -2.58 -3.01 -8.46
N LEU A 318 -3.52 -2.94 -7.52
CA LEU A 318 -4.63 -2.00 -7.57
C LEU A 318 -4.17 -0.55 -7.48
N VAL A 319 -3.25 -0.22 -6.55
CA VAL A 319 -2.67 1.14 -6.44
C VAL A 319 -1.91 1.52 -7.73
N LEU A 320 -1.20 0.58 -8.35
CA LEU A 320 -0.52 0.79 -9.62
C LEU A 320 -1.50 1.12 -10.76
N VAL A 321 -2.68 0.50 -10.79
CA VAL A 321 -3.76 0.87 -11.72
C VAL A 321 -4.23 2.30 -11.47
N GLU A 322 -4.40 2.70 -10.20
CA GLU A 322 -4.83 4.06 -9.86
C GLU A 322 -3.82 5.10 -10.35
N ILE A 323 -2.52 4.83 -10.19
CA ILE A 323 -1.44 5.70 -10.70
C ILE A 323 -1.45 5.73 -12.24
N ALA A 324 -1.62 4.57 -12.89
CA ALA A 324 -1.54 4.44 -14.34
C ALA A 324 -2.71 5.07 -15.09
N LEU A 325 -3.91 5.02 -14.53
CA LEU A 325 -5.09 5.67 -15.09
C LEU A 325 -5.27 7.10 -14.54
N TRP A 326 -4.70 7.39 -13.38
CA TRP A 326 -5.00 8.56 -12.56
C TRP A 326 -6.49 8.63 -12.22
N MET A 327 -7.01 7.51 -11.72
CA MET A 327 -8.42 7.25 -11.46
C MET A 327 -8.54 6.26 -10.29
N LEU A 328 -9.45 6.50 -9.36
CA LEU A 328 -9.61 5.64 -8.17
C LEU A 328 -10.24 4.29 -8.50
N ILE A 329 -9.87 3.23 -7.76
CA ILE A 329 -10.49 1.90 -7.88
C ILE A 329 -12.00 1.94 -7.64
N SER A 330 -12.50 2.86 -6.80
CA SER A 330 -13.93 3.00 -6.55
C SER A 330 -14.75 3.31 -7.82
N SER A 331 -14.14 3.86 -8.88
CA SER A 331 -14.84 4.09 -10.15
C SER A 331 -15.20 2.80 -10.90
N PHE A 332 -14.59 1.67 -10.54
CA PHE A 332 -14.88 0.36 -11.12
C PHE A 332 -16.14 -0.28 -10.52
N LEU A 333 -16.65 0.23 -9.39
CA LEU A 333 -17.88 -0.26 -8.78
C LEU A 333 -19.10 0.02 -9.66
N ASP A 334 -19.22 1.24 -10.17
CA ASP A 334 -20.38 1.68 -10.95
C ASP A 334 -20.21 1.51 -12.47
N ALA A 335 -19.13 0.85 -12.91
CA ALA A 335 -18.87 0.65 -14.32
C ALA A 335 -19.98 -0.20 -14.97
N LYS A 336 -20.63 0.33 -16.00
CA LYS A 336 -21.62 -0.43 -16.79
C LYS A 336 -20.98 -1.73 -17.30
N PRO A 337 -21.67 -2.88 -17.20
CA PRO A 337 -21.14 -4.14 -17.72
C PRO A 337 -20.80 -4.00 -19.20
N ALA A 338 -19.63 -4.53 -19.61
CA ALA A 338 -19.08 -4.39 -20.96
C ALA A 338 -20.06 -4.79 -22.09
N ALA A 339 -21.04 -5.65 -21.80
CA ALA A 339 -22.13 -6.00 -22.72
C ALA A 339 -22.98 -4.80 -23.17
N ALA A 340 -23.19 -3.80 -22.31
CA ALA A 340 -23.95 -2.59 -22.66
C ALA A 340 -23.14 -1.62 -23.54
N ALA A 341 -21.82 -1.59 -23.40
CA ALA A 341 -20.94 -0.77 -24.25
C ALA A 341 -20.77 -1.38 -25.66
N ALA A 342 -20.71 -2.71 -25.76
CA ALA A 342 -20.72 -3.42 -27.04
C ALA A 342 -22.05 -3.26 -27.80
N ALA A 343 -23.18 -3.24 -27.08
CA ALA A 343 -24.50 -2.97 -27.68
C ALA A 343 -24.65 -1.52 -28.19
N ALA A 344 -24.06 -0.55 -27.49
CA ALA A 344 -24.04 0.85 -27.94
C ALA A 344 -23.13 1.08 -29.15
N ALA A 345 -22.02 0.33 -29.27
CA ALA A 345 -21.13 0.36 -30.42
C ALA A 345 -21.67 -0.42 -31.64
N GLY A 346 -22.66 -1.29 -31.45
CA GLY A 346 -23.23 -2.14 -32.50
C GLY A 346 -24.25 -1.46 -33.43
N ILE A 347 -24.62 -0.20 -33.20
CA ILE A 347 -25.59 0.53 -34.04
C ILE A 347 -24.84 1.23 -35.19
N CYS A 348 -24.13 0.46 -36.02
CA CYS A 348 -23.83 0.85 -37.40
C CYS A 348 -23.38 -0.37 -38.20
N SER A 349 -24.32 -1.09 -38.82
CA SER A 349 -24.02 -1.92 -39.99
C SER A 349 -25.26 -2.12 -40.87
N SER A 350 -25.56 -1.09 -41.65
CA SER A 350 -26.14 -1.35 -42.97
C SER A 350 -25.05 -1.97 -43.83
N CYS A 351 -25.08 -3.30 -43.97
CA CYS A 351 -24.69 -4.06 -45.15
C CYS A 351 -24.59 -5.55 -44.80
N ARG A 352 -25.60 -6.34 -45.21
CA ARG A 352 -25.47 -7.32 -46.31
C ARG A 352 -26.58 -8.38 -46.19
N LYS A 353 -27.54 -8.26 -47.11
CA LYS A 353 -28.51 -9.31 -47.43
C LYS A 353 -27.79 -10.58 -47.93
N LYS A 354 -28.43 -11.71 -47.62
CA LYS A 354 -28.77 -12.86 -48.47
C LYS A 354 -28.00 -14.19 -48.31
N ARG A 355 -28.83 -15.24 -48.22
CA ARG A 355 -28.64 -16.70 -48.40
C ARG A 355 -28.21 -17.42 -47.11
N GLY A 356 -28.99 -18.27 -46.44
CA GLY A 356 -30.15 -19.07 -46.81
C GLY A 356 -29.71 -20.48 -47.20
N ARG A 357 -29.83 -21.47 -46.30
CA ARG A 357 -30.42 -22.81 -46.54
C ARG A 357 -30.44 -23.66 -45.25
N ARG A 358 -31.49 -24.47 -45.16
CA ARG A 358 -31.93 -25.37 -44.08
C ARG A 358 -31.01 -26.56 -43.81
N GLY A 359 -31.04 -27.05 -42.57
CA GLY A 359 -30.70 -28.42 -42.20
C GLY A 359 -31.27 -28.76 -40.82
N SER A 360 -32.39 -29.49 -40.79
CA SER A 360 -32.95 -30.21 -39.64
C SER A 360 -32.05 -31.39 -39.27
N THR A 361 -31.87 -31.69 -37.97
CA THR A 361 -32.37 -32.86 -37.20
C THR A 361 -31.84 -32.65 -35.76
N SER A 362 -32.30 -33.19 -34.63
CA SER A 362 -33.38 -34.07 -34.16
C SER A 362 -33.27 -34.03 -32.62
N ALA A 363 -34.38 -34.19 -31.89
CA ALA A 363 -34.44 -34.13 -30.43
C ALA A 363 -34.07 -35.45 -29.72
N ARG A 364 -33.52 -35.35 -28.49
CA ARG A 364 -33.75 -36.20 -27.29
C ARG A 364 -32.94 -35.59 -26.12
N ALA A 365 -33.55 -34.92 -25.14
CA ALA A 365 -34.30 -35.44 -23.98
C ALA A 365 -33.40 -35.96 -22.84
N GLY A 366 -33.48 -35.29 -21.67
CA GLY A 366 -33.25 -35.90 -20.36
C GLY A 366 -31.97 -35.47 -19.64
N GLY A 367 -32.07 -34.42 -18.82
CA GLY A 367 -31.03 -34.03 -17.87
C GLY A 367 -31.39 -32.74 -17.17
N GLN A 368 -32.24 -32.82 -16.15
CA GLN A 368 -32.45 -31.73 -15.19
C GLN A 368 -31.11 -31.45 -14.49
N ALA A 369 -30.40 -30.43 -14.95
CA ALA A 369 -29.43 -29.72 -14.13
C ALA A 369 -30.17 -28.53 -13.54
N ASP A 370 -30.21 -28.45 -12.22
CA ASP A 370 -30.64 -27.27 -11.47
C ASP A 370 -29.82 -26.07 -11.95
N GLY A 371 -30.40 -25.32 -12.89
CA GLY A 371 -29.92 -24.02 -13.31
C GLY A 371 -30.23 -23.03 -12.22
N SER A 372 -29.44 -23.03 -11.14
CA SER A 372 -29.28 -21.84 -10.32
C SER A 372 -28.73 -20.75 -11.24
N ALA A 373 -29.63 -19.87 -11.71
CA ALA A 373 -29.26 -18.69 -12.46
C ALA A 373 -28.26 -17.92 -11.60
N SER A 374 -26.98 -17.96 -11.99
CA SER A 374 -25.91 -17.20 -11.35
C SER A 374 -26.34 -15.74 -11.32
N SER A 375 -26.82 -15.29 -10.16
CA SER A 375 -27.15 -13.91 -9.91
C SER A 375 -25.87 -13.12 -10.14
N ALA A 376 -25.83 -12.35 -11.24
CA ALA A 376 -24.64 -11.60 -11.59
C ALA A 376 -24.29 -10.70 -10.39
N VAL A 377 -23.08 -10.86 -9.85
CA VAL A 377 -22.62 -10.07 -8.72
C VAL A 377 -22.62 -8.59 -9.13
N ILE A 378 -23.42 -7.77 -8.46
CA ILE A 378 -23.54 -6.34 -8.73
C ILE A 378 -22.59 -5.60 -7.80
N LEU A 379 -21.73 -4.77 -8.38
CA LEU A 379 -20.95 -3.78 -7.64
C LEU A 379 -21.66 -2.44 -7.69
N SER A 380 -21.58 -1.68 -6.61
CA SER A 380 -22.15 -0.35 -6.50
C SER A 380 -21.40 0.47 -5.47
N SER A 381 -21.22 1.77 -5.70
CA SER A 381 -20.52 2.67 -4.78
C SER A 381 -21.23 2.91 -3.45
N ASP A 382 -22.53 2.62 -3.37
CA ASP A 382 -23.35 2.73 -2.15
C ASP A 382 -23.45 1.42 -1.34
N MET A 383 -22.73 0.37 -1.76
CA MET A 383 -22.78 -0.92 -1.06
C MET A 383 -22.24 -0.79 0.38
N LYS A 384 -22.92 -1.44 1.33
CA LYS A 384 -22.53 -1.44 2.75
C LYS A 384 -21.62 -2.60 3.13
N LEU A 385 -21.59 -3.64 2.30
CA LEU A 385 -20.84 -4.87 2.53
C LEU A 385 -20.03 -5.19 1.28
N PHE A 386 -18.78 -5.58 1.47
CA PHE A 386 -17.87 -5.99 0.41
C PHE A 386 -17.20 -7.30 0.84
N HIS A 387 -17.33 -8.33 0.01
CA HIS A 387 -16.97 -9.71 0.33
C HIS A 387 -16.33 -10.37 -0.89
N GLU A 388 -15.91 -11.63 -0.76
CA GLU A 388 -15.20 -12.37 -1.79
C GLU A 388 -15.83 -12.26 -3.20
N PRO A 389 -17.14 -12.47 -3.42
CA PRO A 389 -17.71 -12.38 -4.76
C PRO A 389 -17.56 -10.98 -5.38
N HIS A 390 -17.68 -9.95 -4.55
CA HIS A 390 -17.48 -8.55 -4.96
C HIS A 390 -16.01 -8.28 -5.32
N ALA A 391 -15.07 -8.83 -4.54
CA ALA A 391 -13.63 -8.71 -4.81
C ALA A 391 -13.23 -9.41 -6.11
N VAL A 392 -13.78 -10.61 -6.38
CA VAL A 392 -13.56 -11.35 -7.64
C VAL A 392 -14.08 -10.55 -8.84
N GLU A 393 -15.30 -10.01 -8.74
CA GLU A 393 -15.88 -9.19 -9.82
C GLU A 393 -15.10 -7.89 -10.02
N LEU A 394 -14.66 -7.23 -8.95
CA LEU A 394 -13.83 -6.02 -9.02
C LEU A 394 -12.50 -6.33 -9.72
N ARG A 395 -11.81 -7.41 -9.31
CA ARG A 395 -10.58 -7.90 -9.93
C ARG A 395 -10.77 -8.13 -11.43
N ARG A 396 -11.86 -8.79 -11.82
CA ARG A 396 -12.20 -9.05 -13.23
C ARG A 396 -12.37 -7.76 -14.04
N ARG A 397 -13.08 -6.76 -13.50
CA ARG A 397 -13.26 -5.45 -14.17
C ARG A 397 -11.95 -4.69 -14.30
N VAL A 398 -11.12 -4.69 -13.25
CA VAL A 398 -9.81 -4.03 -13.24
C VAL A 398 -8.88 -4.67 -14.27
N LEU A 399 -8.76 -6.01 -14.28
CA LEU A 399 -7.95 -6.74 -15.26
C LEU A 399 -8.41 -6.48 -16.69
N SER A 400 -9.72 -6.53 -16.96
CA SER A 400 -10.27 -6.25 -18.29
C SER A 400 -9.91 -4.85 -18.78
N ARG A 401 -9.98 -3.83 -17.90
CA ARG A 401 -9.56 -2.47 -18.24
C ARG A 401 -8.06 -2.40 -18.44
N ALA A 402 -7.29 -3.08 -17.59
CA ALA A 402 -5.83 -3.12 -17.66
C ALA A 402 -5.34 -3.68 -19.01
N ASP A 403 -5.89 -4.82 -19.44
CA ASP A 403 -5.59 -5.46 -20.72
C ASP A 403 -5.92 -4.56 -21.91
N SER A 404 -7.03 -3.81 -21.84
CA SER A 404 -7.47 -2.96 -22.94
C SER A 404 -6.70 -1.64 -23.08
N GLU A 405 -6.11 -1.12 -22.00
CA GLU A 405 -5.60 0.26 -21.98
C GLU A 405 -4.17 0.43 -21.50
N LEU A 406 -3.69 -0.33 -20.52
CA LEU A 406 -2.43 0.02 -19.85
C LEU A 406 -1.22 -0.11 -20.77
N GLY A 407 -1.17 -1.15 -21.62
CA GLY A 407 -0.08 -1.34 -22.56
C GLY A 407 0.13 -0.11 -23.47
N PHE A 408 -0.96 0.51 -23.94
CA PHE A 408 -0.92 1.72 -24.76
C PHE A 408 -0.69 3.00 -23.94
N ARG A 409 -1.25 3.09 -22.73
CA ARG A 409 -1.21 4.32 -21.92
C ARG A 409 0.08 4.52 -21.14
N VAL A 410 0.70 3.44 -20.69
CA VAL A 410 1.84 3.46 -19.75
C VAL A 410 2.96 2.50 -20.14
N GLY A 411 2.84 1.83 -21.29
CA GLY A 411 3.83 0.89 -21.81
C GLY A 411 3.68 -0.54 -21.31
N SER A 412 4.26 -1.47 -22.07
CA SER A 412 4.16 -2.93 -21.83
C SER A 412 4.80 -3.37 -20.52
N LYS A 413 5.92 -2.75 -20.11
CA LYS A 413 6.62 -3.06 -18.84
C LYS A 413 5.73 -2.77 -17.63
N TYR A 414 5.08 -1.61 -17.61
CA TYR A 414 4.15 -1.24 -16.53
C TYR A 414 2.92 -2.15 -16.52
N TYR A 415 2.35 -2.43 -17.70
CA TYR A 415 1.24 -3.37 -17.82
C TYR A 415 1.60 -4.76 -17.28
N GLY A 416 2.77 -5.30 -17.65
CA GLY A 416 3.25 -6.59 -17.17
C GLY A 416 3.39 -6.64 -15.64
N ALA A 417 3.93 -5.59 -15.04
CA ALA A 417 4.04 -5.44 -13.59
C ALA A 417 2.67 -5.45 -12.88
N VAL A 418 1.68 -4.70 -13.41
CA VAL A 418 0.31 -4.71 -12.89
C VAL A 418 -0.32 -6.10 -13.00
N LYS A 419 -0.19 -6.73 -14.16
CA LYS A 419 -0.76 -8.06 -14.41
C LYS A 419 -0.18 -9.11 -13.47
N PHE A 420 1.15 -9.08 -13.28
CA PHE A 420 1.82 -9.94 -12.31
C PHE A 420 1.21 -9.79 -10.91
N CYS A 421 1.13 -8.57 -10.39
CA CYS A 421 0.56 -8.32 -9.06
C CYS A 421 -0.90 -8.80 -8.93
N LEU A 422 -1.70 -8.64 -9.97
CA LEU A 422 -3.12 -8.99 -9.95
C LEU A 422 -3.41 -10.47 -10.22
N GLU A 423 -2.46 -11.27 -10.73
CA GLU A 423 -2.66 -12.68 -11.12
C GLU A 423 -1.78 -13.68 -10.35
N MET A 424 -0.85 -13.20 -9.52
CA MET A 424 0.17 -14.04 -8.87
C MET A 424 -0.37 -15.26 -8.09
N ASP A 425 -1.56 -15.16 -7.51
CA ASP A 425 -2.16 -16.21 -6.65
C ASP A 425 -3.00 -17.26 -7.40
N ASP A 426 -3.11 -17.19 -8.74
CA ASP A 426 -3.97 -18.10 -9.51
C ASP A 426 -3.40 -19.53 -9.69
N GLY A 427 -2.59 -20.03 -8.75
CA GLY A 427 -2.02 -21.38 -8.75
C GLY A 427 -1.02 -21.69 -9.88
N ARG A 428 -0.88 -20.82 -10.88
CA ARG A 428 0.00 -21.01 -12.04
C ARG A 428 1.50 -20.95 -11.69
N LEU A 429 1.88 -20.18 -10.67
CA LEU A 429 3.28 -20.00 -10.28
C LEU A 429 3.73 -21.01 -9.21
N GLY A 430 2.83 -21.43 -8.31
CA GLY A 430 3.10 -22.49 -7.33
C GLY A 430 3.34 -23.86 -7.97
N ALA A 431 2.64 -24.17 -9.06
CA ALA A 431 2.88 -25.38 -9.85
C ALA A 431 4.24 -25.38 -10.57
N ALA A 432 4.71 -24.21 -11.01
CA ALA A 432 6.02 -24.06 -11.62
C ALA A 432 7.17 -24.19 -10.60
N GLY A 433 6.98 -23.70 -9.37
CA GLY A 433 7.95 -23.86 -8.27
C GLY A 433 8.07 -25.31 -7.79
N ALA A 434 6.94 -26.02 -7.65
CA ALA A 434 6.93 -27.44 -7.26
C ALA A 434 7.59 -28.35 -8.33
N ALA A 435 7.40 -28.03 -9.62
CA ALA A 435 8.07 -28.75 -10.71
C ALA A 435 9.58 -28.44 -10.79
N ALA A 436 10.02 -27.29 -10.29
CA ALA A 436 11.41 -26.85 -10.33
C ALA A 436 12.25 -27.41 -9.15
N GLU A 437 11.62 -27.71 -8.01
CA GLU A 437 12.27 -28.43 -6.90
C GLU A 437 12.66 -29.87 -7.26
N GLU A 438 11.94 -30.53 -8.18
CA GLU A 438 12.31 -31.88 -8.66
C GLU A 438 13.62 -31.91 -9.47
N ASP A 439 14.04 -30.78 -10.06
CA ASP A 439 15.17 -30.73 -11.01
C ASP A 439 16.50 -30.26 -10.37
N GLY A 440 16.54 -30.04 -9.04
CA GLY A 440 17.77 -29.85 -8.24
C GLY A 440 18.67 -28.63 -8.56
N LEU A 441 18.35 -27.87 -9.61
CA LEU A 441 19.14 -26.74 -10.13
C LEU A 441 18.39 -25.40 -10.13
N ALA A 442 17.10 -25.39 -9.78
CA ALA A 442 16.29 -24.18 -9.77
C ALA A 442 16.31 -23.46 -8.42
N ILE A 443 16.45 -22.13 -8.46
CA ILE A 443 16.31 -21.29 -7.27
C ILE A 443 14.86 -21.42 -6.78
N PRO A 444 14.61 -21.73 -5.49
CA PRO A 444 13.27 -21.90 -4.95
C PRO A 444 12.40 -20.66 -5.21
N PHE A 445 11.15 -20.88 -5.60
CA PHE A 445 10.17 -19.82 -5.78
C PHE A 445 10.03 -19.04 -4.46
N HIS A 446 10.32 -17.73 -4.49
CA HIS A 446 10.08 -16.86 -3.35
C HIS A 446 9.34 -15.59 -3.80
N PRO A 447 8.13 -15.31 -3.25
CA PRO A 447 7.32 -14.15 -3.61
C PRO A 447 8.08 -12.83 -3.73
N ALA A 448 8.90 -12.48 -2.74
CA ALA A 448 9.70 -11.25 -2.76
C ALA A 448 10.70 -11.16 -3.94
N MET A 449 11.34 -12.27 -4.33
CA MET A 449 12.23 -12.30 -5.50
C MET A 449 11.45 -12.14 -6.79
N GLU A 450 10.34 -12.86 -6.92
CA GLU A 450 9.48 -12.78 -8.11
C GLU A 450 8.91 -11.38 -8.29
N PHE A 451 8.49 -10.75 -7.20
CA PHE A 451 8.07 -9.35 -7.21
C PHE A 451 9.20 -8.43 -7.68
N TYR A 452 10.43 -8.60 -7.19
CA TYR A 452 11.55 -7.80 -7.65
C TYR A 452 11.80 -7.95 -9.16
N ASN A 453 11.84 -9.19 -9.65
CA ASN A 453 12.14 -9.49 -11.05
C ASN A 453 11.03 -9.05 -12.02
N ASN A 454 9.76 -9.25 -11.64
CA ASN A 454 8.62 -9.00 -12.53
C ASN A 454 7.97 -7.63 -12.36
N VAL A 455 8.27 -6.90 -11.28
CA VAL A 455 7.67 -5.59 -10.98
C VAL A 455 8.74 -4.51 -10.86
N VAL A 456 9.71 -4.67 -9.96
CA VAL A 456 10.69 -3.61 -9.65
C VAL A 456 11.63 -3.35 -10.82
N VAL A 457 12.27 -4.39 -11.36
CA VAL A 457 13.21 -4.25 -12.49
C VAL A 457 12.55 -3.66 -13.74
N PRO A 458 11.36 -4.15 -14.19
CA PRO A 458 10.69 -3.56 -15.35
C PRO A 458 10.25 -2.11 -15.14
N LEU A 459 9.74 -1.76 -13.95
CA LEU A 459 9.31 -0.38 -13.66
C LEU A 459 10.49 0.58 -13.54
N ALA A 460 11.60 0.17 -12.92
CA ALA A 460 12.83 0.96 -12.88
C ALA A 460 13.39 1.19 -14.30
N SER A 461 13.37 0.16 -15.15
CA SER A 461 13.76 0.31 -16.54
C SER A 461 12.83 1.24 -17.33
N ALA A 462 11.52 1.26 -17.01
CA ALA A 462 10.56 2.17 -17.62
C ALA A 462 10.66 3.61 -17.12
N SER A 463 11.12 3.83 -15.88
CA SER A 463 11.28 5.18 -15.30
C SER A 463 12.56 5.87 -15.76
N HIS A 464 13.64 5.10 -16.00
CA HIS A 464 14.91 5.63 -16.51
C HIS A 464 14.99 5.65 -18.05
N GLY A 465 14.12 4.92 -18.74
CA GLY A 465 14.01 4.93 -20.19
C GLY A 465 13.27 6.17 -20.68
N SER A 466 14.01 7.22 -21.02
CA SER A 466 13.51 8.29 -21.89
C SER A 466 13.12 7.72 -23.25
N LEU A 467 12.00 8.20 -23.81
CA LEU A 467 11.56 7.96 -25.19
C LEU A 467 12.69 8.09 -26.22
#